data_AF-A0A2E2EUF6-F1
#
_entry.id   AF-A0A2E2EUF6-F1
#
_cell.length_a   1.000
_cell.length_b   1.000
_cell.length_c   1.000
_cell.angle_alpha   90.00
_cell.angle_beta   90.00
_cell.angle_gamma   90.00
#
_symmetry.space_group_name_H-M   'P 1'
#
loop_
_entity.id
_entity.type
_entity.pdbx_description
1 polymer ?
#
loop_
_entity_poly.entity_id
_entity_poly.type
_entity_poly.pdbx_seq_one_letter_code
_entity_poly.pdbx_strand_id
1 'polypeptide(L)' 'VCLVDIEPSEKPVYVSDTENTTFYVRTGNATYPLTVKETVNYLETRKL' A
#
# COMPACT_ATOMS: atom_id res chain seq x y z
N VAL A 1 21.81 -3.90 13.15
CA VAL A 1 20.68 -4.52 12.41
C VAL A 1 19.40 -4.00 13.03
N CYS A 2 18.44 -3.53 12.23
CA CYS A 2 17.11 -3.15 12.70
C CYS A 2 16.09 -4.11 12.11
N LEU A 3 15.16 -4.58 12.93
CA LEU A 3 14.02 -5.41 12.54
C LEU A 3 12.75 -4.63 12.82
N VAL A 4 11.81 -4.65 11.89
CA VAL A 4 10.49 -4.04 12.03
C VAL A 4 9.46 -5.12 11.72
N ASP A 5 8.55 -5.34 12.65
CA ASP A 5 7.41 -6.24 12.51
C ASP A 5 6.14 -5.41 12.28
N ILE A 6 5.32 -5.80 11.31
CA ILE A 6 4.23 -4.97 10.78
C ILE A 6 2.98 -5.82 10.59
N GLU A 7 1.94 -5.51 11.36
CA GLU A 7 0.62 -6.12 11.23
C GLU A 7 -0.21 -5.46 10.11
N PRO A 8 -1.16 -6.18 9.49
CA PRO A 8 -2.07 -5.60 8.50
C PRO A 8 -2.88 -4.44 9.07
N SER A 9 -2.99 -3.34 8.33
CA SER A 9 -3.85 -2.21 8.72
C SER A 9 -5.32 -2.45 8.36
N GLU A 10 -6.23 -1.99 9.22
CA GLU A 10 -7.68 -1.97 8.96
C GLU A 10 -8.09 -0.93 7.91
N LYS A 11 -7.20 0.03 7.60
CA LYS A 11 -7.48 1.09 6.62
C LYS A 11 -6.35 1.16 5.60
N PRO A 12 -6.63 1.67 4.39
CA PRO A 12 -5.58 1.92 3.40
C PRO A 12 -4.54 2.90 3.96
N VAL A 13 -3.26 2.54 3.85
CA VAL A 13 -2.13 3.39 4.26
C VAL A 13 -1.39 3.87 3.02
N TYR A 14 -1.10 5.15 2.97
CA TYR A 14 -0.40 5.80 1.85
C TYR A 14 0.97 6.30 2.32
N VAL A 15 1.94 6.28 1.42
CA VAL A 15 3.22 6.94 1.62
C VAL A 15 3.11 8.32 0.99
N SER A 16 3.25 9.35 1.81
CA SER A 16 3.29 10.75 1.35
C SER A 16 4.74 11.24 1.37
N ASP A 17 5.22 11.68 0.21
CA ASP A 17 6.42 12.50 0.09
C ASP A 17 6.03 13.98 -0.08
N THR A 18 7.01 14.85 -0.38
CA THR A 18 6.78 16.31 -0.46
C THR A 18 5.75 16.71 -1.52
N GLU A 19 5.57 15.90 -2.58
CA GLU A 19 4.76 16.26 -3.74
C GLU A 19 3.66 15.22 -4.05
N ASN A 20 3.86 13.96 -3.64
CA ASN A 20 3.04 12.84 -4.05
C ASN A 20 2.52 12.05 -2.86
N THR A 21 1.31 11.53 -3.00
CA THR A 21 0.73 10.53 -2.11
C THR A 21 0.50 9.27 -2.92
N THR A 22 1.23 8.21 -2.60
CA THR A 22 1.27 6.99 -3.41
C THR A 22 0.84 5.79 -2.58
N PHE A 23 -0.02 4.95 -3.16
CA PHE A 23 -0.43 3.68 -2.59
C PHE A 23 0.49 2.57 -3.10
N TYR A 24 1.03 1.77 -2.19
CA TYR A 24 1.96 0.69 -2.52
C TYR A 24 1.40 -0.66 -2.08
N VAL A 25 1.63 -1.68 -2.91
CA VAL A 25 1.34 -3.08 -2.57
C VAL A 25 2.60 -3.90 -2.73
N ARG A 26 2.83 -4.82 -1.79
CA ARG A 26 3.90 -5.80 -1.89
C ARG A 26 3.39 -7.07 -2.55
N THR A 27 4.01 -7.45 -3.66
CA THR A 27 3.74 -8.70 -4.38
C THR A 27 5.00 -9.56 -4.37
N GLY A 28 5.02 -10.57 -3.48
CA GLY A 28 6.20 -11.36 -3.20
C GLY A 28 7.33 -10.53 -2.58
N ASN A 29 8.48 -10.46 -3.26
CA ASN A 29 9.68 -9.80 -2.74
C ASN A 29 9.84 -8.33 -3.16
N ALA A 30 8.93 -7.80 -3.98
CA ALA A 30 8.99 -6.44 -4.48
C ALA A 30 7.75 -5.63 -4.10
N THR A 31 7.92 -4.32 -4.05
CA THR A 31 6.88 -3.34 -3.72
C THR A 31 6.63 -2.48 -4.94
N TYR A 32 5.36 -2.33 -5.32
CA TYR A 32 4.96 -1.60 -6.53
C TYR A 32 3.94 -0.51 -6.19
N PRO A 33 4.08 0.69 -6.80
CA PRO A 33 3.05 1.70 -6.72
C PRO A 33 1.85 1.28 -7.57
N LEU A 34 0.64 1.53 -7.07
CA LEU A 34 -0.59 1.37 -7.84
C LEU A 34 -1.09 2.73 -8.32
N THR A 35 -1.65 2.76 -9.53
CA THR A 35 -2.44 3.90 -10.00
C THR A 35 -3.73 4.03 -9.18
N VAL A 36 -4.42 5.17 -9.30
CA VAL A 36 -5.70 5.40 -8.61
C VAL A 36 -6.73 4.32 -8.97
N LYS A 37 -6.84 3.96 -10.25
CA LYS A 37 -7.79 2.93 -10.73
C LYS A 37 -7.48 1.56 -10.13
N GLU A 38 -6.22 1.16 -10.13
CA GLU A 38 -5.79 -0.11 -9.54
C GLU A 38 -5.98 -0.12 -8.02
N THR A 39 -5.74 1.01 -7.35
CA THR A 39 -5.96 1.16 -5.91
C THR A 39 -7.43 0.94 -5.57
N VAL A 40 -8.36 1.59 -6.27
CA VAL A 40 -9.81 1.39 -6.04
C VAL A 40 -10.19 -0.08 -6.21
N ASN A 41 -9.79 -0.70 -7.31
CA ASN A 41 -10.05 -2.13 -7.54
C ASN A 41 -9.45 -3.01 -6.43
N TYR A 42 -8.23 -2.72 -6.01
CA TYR A 42 -7.57 -3.47 -4.95
C TYR A 42 -8.32 -3.36 -3.62
N LEU A 43 -8.76 -2.17 -3.24
CA LEU A 43 -9.53 -1.93 -2.01
C LEU A 43 -10.88 -2.65 -2.03
N GLU A 44 -11.59 -2.63 -3.16
CA GLU A 44 -12.84 -3.39 -3.33
C GLU A 44 -12.65 -4.89 -3.15
N THR A 45 -11.57 -5.47 -3.70
CA THR A 45 -11.30 -6.91 -3.53
C THR A 45 -10.96 -7.29 -2.10
N ARG A 46 -10.42 -6.36 -1.31
CA ARG A 46 -10.03 -6.60 0.09
C ARG A 46 -11.16 -6.44 1.09
N LYS A 47 -12.35 -5.95 0.67
CA LYS A 47 -13.51 -5.66 1.54
C LYS A 47 -13.11 -5.04 2.89
N LEU A 48 -12.34 -3.96 2.82
CA LEU A 48 -12.26 -2.99 3.93
C LEU A 48 -13.44 -2.02 3.84
#